data_AF-A0A3F2RCF6-F1
#
_entry.id   AF-A0A3F2RCF6-F1
#
_cell.length_a   1.000
_cell.length_b   1.000
_cell.length_c   1.000
_cell.angle_alpha   90.00
_cell.angle_beta   90.00
_cell.angle_gamma   90.00
#
_symmetry.space_group_name_H-M   'P 1'
#
loop_
_entity.id
_entity.type
_entity.pdbx_description
1 polymer ?
#
loop_
_entity_poly.entity_id
_entity_poly.type
_entity_poly.pdbx_seq_one_letter_code
_entity_poly.pdbx_strand_id
1 'polypeptide(L)' 'LGLTTWSPLAYGVLTGKYSTGTPEGSRMESPLFKAISPDFADRVLKADKLKPIADELGVSMAELAIA' A
#
# COMPACT_ATOMS: atom_id res chain seq x y z
N LEU A 1 -16.69 -23.29 -4.92
CA LEU A 1 -15.35 -23.05 -4.34
C LEU A 1 -15.37 -21.67 -3.69
N GLY A 2 -14.96 -21.54 -2.42
CA GLY A 2 -14.84 -20.24 -1.75
C GLY A 2 -13.39 -19.76 -1.76
N LEU A 3 -13.17 -18.44 -1.66
CA LEU A 3 -11.84 -17.84 -1.58
C LEU A 3 -11.68 -17.07 -0.27
N THR A 4 -10.53 -17.25 0.38
CA THR A 4 -10.07 -16.43 1.50
C THR A 4 -8.83 -15.68 1.05
N THR A 5 -8.95 -14.38 0.84
CA THR A 5 -7.83 -13.54 0.39
C THR A 5 -6.99 -13.05 1.57
N TRP A 6 -5.76 -12.61 1.26
CA TRP A 6 -4.80 -12.15 2.26
C TRP A 6 -3.96 -11.01 1.70
N SER A 7 -3.30 -10.26 2.58
CA SER A 7 -2.53 -9.06 2.24
C SER A 7 -3.29 -8.01 1.40
N PRO A 8 -4.51 -7.60 1.79
CA PRO A 8 -5.32 -6.68 0.99
C PRO A 8 -4.65 -5.32 0.79
N LEU A 9 -3.73 -4.94 1.67
CA LEU A 9 -3.00 -3.67 1.61
C LEU A 9 -1.62 -3.77 0.94
N ALA A 10 -1.27 -4.92 0.35
CA ALA A 10 0.01 -5.15 -0.35
C ALA A 10 1.24 -4.66 0.44
N TYR A 11 1.49 -5.25 1.61
CA TYR A 11 2.55 -4.83 2.55
C TYR A 11 2.45 -3.38 3.07
N GLY A 12 1.28 -2.77 2.89
CA GLY A 12 0.96 -1.41 3.31
C GLY A 12 1.10 -0.36 2.21
N VAL A 13 1.40 -0.75 0.96
CA VAL A 13 1.45 0.18 -0.19
C VAL A 13 0.15 0.96 -0.32
N LEU A 14 -0.98 0.25 -0.21
CA LEU A 14 -2.31 0.82 -0.41
C LEU A 14 -2.81 1.64 0.79
N THR A 15 -1.99 1.88 1.81
CA THR A 15 -2.36 2.84 2.88
C THR A 15 -1.88 4.25 2.58
N GLY A 16 -1.12 4.47 1.51
CA GLY A 16 -0.53 5.77 1.17
C GLY A 16 0.61 6.24 2.08
N LYS A 17 1.03 5.43 3.06
CA LYS A 17 2.08 5.83 4.02
C LYS A 17 3.49 5.91 3.43
N TYR A 18 3.70 5.30 2.26
CA TYR A 18 5.01 5.21 1.63
C TYR A 18 5.28 6.33 0.59
N SER A 19 4.31 7.22 0.36
CA SER A 19 4.43 8.27 -0.66
C SER A 19 5.49 9.31 -0.35
N THR A 20 5.85 9.46 0.94
CA THR A 20 6.89 10.39 1.40
C THR A 20 8.17 9.65 1.83
N GLY A 21 8.35 8.41 1.37
CA GLY A 21 9.50 7.57 1.72
C GLY A 21 9.13 6.38 2.59
N THR A 22 10.11 5.79 3.29
CA THR A 22 9.89 4.63 4.17
C THR A 22 9.73 5.10 5.61
N PRO A 23 8.53 5.01 6.22
CA PRO A 23 8.34 5.40 7.62
C PRO A 23 9.09 4.48 8.58
N GLU A 24 9.46 5.02 9.75
CA GLU A 24 10.10 4.26 10.82
C GLU A 24 9.17 3.15 11.36
N GLY A 25 9.73 1.98 11.67
CA GLY A 25 8.99 0.79 12.12
C GLY A 25 8.12 0.14 11.03
N SER A 26 8.16 0.64 9.79
CA SER A 26 7.37 0.08 8.70
C SER A 26 7.99 -1.21 8.17
N ARG A 27 7.15 -2.04 7.51
CA ARG A 27 7.57 -3.33 6.95
C ARG A 27 8.73 -3.16 5.95
N MET A 28 8.76 -2.05 5.23
CA MET A 28 9.79 -1.76 4.24
C MET A 28 11.10 -1.24 4.82
N GLU A 29 11.24 -1.11 6.14
CA GLU A 29 12.57 -0.95 6.75
C GLU A 29 13.38 -2.25 6.69
N SER A 30 12.70 -3.39 6.74
CA SER A 30 13.31 -4.72 6.75
C SER A 30 14.04 -5.01 5.43
N PRO A 31 15.33 -5.40 5.47
CA PRO A 31 16.09 -5.81 4.29
C PRO A 31 15.44 -6.97 3.53
N LEU A 32 14.80 -7.91 4.25
CA LEU A 32 14.09 -9.04 3.65
C LEU A 32 12.94 -8.55 2.76
N PHE A 33 12.10 -7.64 3.27
CA PHE A 33 10.95 -7.14 2.51
C PHE A 33 11.37 -6.29 1.31
N LYS A 34 12.47 -5.54 1.42
CA LYS A 34 13.08 -4.84 0.28
C LYS A 34 13.55 -5.83 -0.80
N ALA A 35 14.22 -6.91 -0.40
CA ALA A 35 14.76 -7.90 -1.34
C ALA A 35 13.67 -8.67 -2.10
N ILE A 36 12.56 -9.00 -1.44
CA ILE A 36 11.44 -9.74 -2.07
C ILE A 36 10.45 -8.84 -2.81
N SER A 37 10.60 -7.51 -2.74
CA SER A 37 9.72 -6.53 -3.39
C SER A 37 10.52 -5.50 -4.22
N PRO A 38 11.24 -5.92 -5.28
CA PRO A 38 12.11 -5.03 -6.05
C PRO A 38 11.33 -3.92 -6.79
N ASP A 39 10.05 -4.16 -7.09
CA ASP A 39 9.14 -3.23 -7.77
C ASP A 39 8.34 -2.34 -6.80
N PHE A 40 8.68 -2.36 -5.50
CA PHE A 40 7.89 -1.67 -4.46
C PHE A 40 7.69 -0.18 -4.73
N ALA A 41 8.75 0.53 -5.16
CA ALA A 41 8.67 1.96 -5.43
C ALA A 41 7.67 2.29 -6.56
N ASP A 42 7.63 1.49 -7.63
CA ASP A 42 6.67 1.64 -8.71
C ASP A 42 5.22 1.37 -8.25
N ARG A 43 5.04 0.38 -7.37
CA ARG A 43 3.72 0.11 -6.75
C ARG A 43 3.23 1.29 -5.92
N VAL A 44 4.11 1.97 -5.18
CA VAL A 44 3.75 3.19 -4.42
C VAL A 44 3.33 4.31 -5.37
N LEU A 45 4.08 4.56 -6.45
CA LEU A 45 3.71 5.57 -7.45
C LEU A 45 2.35 5.29 -8.11
N LYS A 46 2.03 4.02 -8.35
CA LYS A 46 0.72 3.62 -8.87
C LYS A 46 -0.39 3.81 -7.83
N ALA A 47 -0.15 3.42 -6.58
CA ALA A 47 -1.09 3.61 -5.49
C ALA A 47 -1.40 5.10 -5.24
N ASP A 48 -0.41 5.98 -5.38
CA ASP A 48 -0.59 7.42 -5.19
C ASP A 48 -1.61 8.05 -6.16
N LYS A 49 -1.82 7.44 -7.33
CA LYS A 49 -2.85 7.88 -8.28
C LYS A 49 -4.28 7.66 -7.79
N LEU A 50 -4.47 6.83 -6.76
CA LEU A 50 -5.79 6.57 -6.16
C LEU A 50 -6.14 7.57 -5.05
N LYS A 51 -5.17 8.35 -4.54
CA LYS A 51 -5.43 9.34 -3.48
C LYS A 51 -6.56 10.32 -3.80
N PRO A 52 -6.61 10.94 -5.00
CA PRO A 52 -7.68 11.87 -5.31
C PRO A 52 -9.07 11.22 -5.25
N ILE A 53 -9.16 9.92 -5.57
CA ILE A 53 -10.41 9.16 -5.53
C ILE A 53 -10.82 8.90 -4.08
N ALA A 54 -9.87 8.50 -3.23
CA ALA A 54 -10.13 8.31 -1.80
C ALA A 54 -10.58 9.63 -1.14
N ASP A 55 -9.91 10.73 -1.49
CA ASP A 55 -10.22 12.08 -1.01
C ASP A 55 -11.61 12.55 -1.48
N GLU A 56 -11.97 12.31 -2.75
CA GLU A 56 -13.31 12.62 -3.30
C GLU A 56 -14.43 11.87 -2.57
N LEU A 57 -14.19 10.61 -2.22
CA LEU A 57 -15.13 9.77 -1.49
C LEU A 57 -15.12 10.02 0.03
N GLY A 58 -14.17 10.80 0.54
CA GLY A 58 -14.02 11.08 1.98
C GLY A 58 -13.62 9.87 2.81
N VAL A 59 -12.94 8.88 2.21
CA VAL A 59 -12.47 7.66 2.88
C VAL A 59 -10.96 7.59 2.88
N SER A 60 -10.38 6.77 3.75
CA SER A 60 -8.95 6.49 3.71
C SER A 60 -8.59 5.58 2.53
N MET A 61 -7.34 5.67 2.08
CA MET A 61 -6.78 4.75 1.07
C MET A 61 -6.91 3.27 1.46
N ALA A 62 -6.80 2.96 2.76
CA ALA A 62 -6.92 1.59 3.25
C ALA A 62 -8.36 1.09 3.19
N GLU A 63 -9.35 1.94 3.49
CA GLU A 63 -10.77 1.61 3.34
C GLU A 63 -11.13 1.42 1.88
N LEU A 64 -10.70 2.33 1.00
CA LEU A 64 -10.88 2.21 -0.45
C LEU A 64 -10.32 0.89 -1.01
N ALA A 65 -9.19 0.42 -0.48
CA ALA A 65 -8.53 -0.80 -0.94
C ALA A 65 -9.19 -2.11 -0.46
N ILE A 66 -9.91 -2.09 0.66
CA ILE A 66 -10.50 -3.28 1.29
C ILE A 66 -11.99 -3.45 0.95
N ALA A 67 -12.68 -2.35 0.66
CA ALA A 67 -14.12 -2.31 0.40
C ALA A 67 -14.58 -3.15 -0.81
#